data_AF-A0A7C6S5L0-F1
#
_entry.id   AF-A0A7C6S5L0-F1
#
_cell.length_a   1.000
_cell.length_b   1.000
_cell.length_c   1.000
_cell.angle_alpha   90.00
_cell.angle_beta   90.00
_cell.angle_gamma   90.00
#
_symmetry.space_group_name_H-M   'P 1'
#
loop_
_entity.id
_entity.type
_entity.pdbx_description
1 polymer ?
#
loop_
_entity_poly.entity_id
_entity_poly.type
_entity_poly.pdbx_seq_one_letter_code
_entity_poly.pdbx_strand_id
1 'polypeptide(L)'
;MGKKFAKKLQELMDRNMLTPSELAKKLNLSRMMIYQYLNEISLPSKERLPAMAKVLGCDDQELSKAAFEDYKEKRIKRRGF
;
A
#
# COMPACT_ATOMS: atom_id res chain seq x y z
N MET A 1 5.91 -15.07 4.97
CA MET A 1 4.62 -14.57 5.46
C MET A 1 4.46 -13.15 4.94
N GLY A 2 3.50 -12.96 4.04
CA GLY A 2 3.31 -11.72 3.30
C GLY A 2 3.03 -10.55 4.24
N LYS A 3 3.63 -9.42 3.91
CA LYS A 3 3.62 -8.19 4.67
C LYS A 3 2.21 -7.64 4.86
N LYS A 4 1.98 -7.12 6.07
CA LYS A 4 0.68 -6.59 6.53
C LYS A 4 0.06 -5.59 5.55
N PHE A 5 0.89 -4.81 4.85
CA PHE A 5 0.42 -3.80 3.89
C PHE A 5 -0.26 -4.38 2.65
N ALA A 6 0.38 -5.32 1.94
CA ALA A 6 -0.18 -5.87 0.70
C ALA A 6 -1.52 -6.56 0.94
N LYS A 7 -1.60 -7.33 2.04
CA LYS A 7 -2.84 -8.00 2.46
C LYS A 7 -3.94 -6.98 2.81
N LYS A 8 -3.62 -5.96 3.60
CA LYS A 8 -4.57 -4.90 3.96
C LYS A 8 -5.05 -4.12 2.74
N LEU A 9 -4.14 -3.81 1.80
CA LEU A 9 -4.47 -3.14 0.55
C LEU A 9 -5.44 -4.00 -0.29
N GLN A 10 -5.18 -5.30 -0.39
CA GLN A 10 -6.07 -6.22 -1.10
C GLN A 10 -7.45 -6.34 -0.44
N GLU A 11 -7.52 -6.45 0.89
CA GLU A 11 -8.79 -6.46 1.63
C GLU A 11 -9.59 -5.16 1.44
N LEU A 12 -8.92 -4.01 1.47
CA LEU A 12 -9.57 -2.72 1.24
C LEU A 12 -10.06 -2.57 -0.20
N MET A 13 -9.30 -3.08 -1.17
CA MET A 13 -9.73 -3.12 -2.56
C MET A 13 -10.96 -4.00 -2.75
N ASP A 14 -10.96 -5.19 -2.16
CA ASP A 14 -12.07 -6.13 -2.22
C ASP A 14 -13.35 -5.55 -1.58
N ARG A 15 -13.21 -4.95 -0.39
CA ARG A 15 -14.31 -4.27 0.31
C ARG A 15 -14.92 -3.12 -0.49
N ASN A 16 -14.11 -2.42 -1.27
CA ASN A 16 -14.56 -1.31 -2.12
C ASN A 16 -14.90 -1.74 -3.55
N MET A 17 -14.84 -3.05 -3.87
CA MET A 17 -15.00 -3.59 -5.21
C MET A 17 -14.10 -2.89 -6.26
N LEU A 18 -12.90 -2.48 -5.84
CA LEU A 18 -11.93 -1.78 -6.68
C LEU A 18 -10.94 -2.77 -7.27
N THR A 19 -10.82 -2.76 -8.59
CA THR A 19 -9.76 -3.52 -9.26
C THR A 19 -8.42 -2.77 -9.17
N PRO A 20 -7.27 -3.46 -9.28
CA PRO A 20 -5.95 -2.82 -9.31
C PRO A 20 -5.83 -1.75 -10.39
N SER A 21 -6.50 -1.97 -11.53
CA SER A 21 -6.56 -1.05 -12.65
C SER A 21 -7.34 0.22 -12.33
N GLU A 22 -8.46 0.09 -11.64
CA GLU A 22 -9.29 1.23 -11.21
C GLU A 22 -8.61 2.03 -10.11
N LEU A 23 -7.98 1.34 -9.15
CA LEU A 23 -7.17 1.98 -8.12
C LEU A 23 -6.00 2.76 -8.74
N ALA A 24 -5.32 2.18 -9.73
CA ALA A 24 -4.25 2.85 -10.47
C ALA A 24 -4.74 4.14 -11.15
N LYS A 25 -5.88 4.09 -11.85
CA LYS A 25 -6.49 5.28 -12.48
C LYS A 25 -6.85 6.36 -11.45
N LYS A 26 -7.51 5.99 -10.36
CA LYS A 26 -7.93 6.94 -9.31
C LYS A 26 -6.75 7.62 -8.61
N LEU A 27 -5.62 6.92 -8.49
CA LEU A 27 -4.40 7.46 -7.89
C LEU A 27 -3.44 8.10 -8.90
N ASN A 28 -3.80 8.10 -10.17
CA ASN A 28 -2.93 8.54 -11.27
C ASN A 28 -1.55 7.83 -11.23
N LEU A 29 -1.59 6.51 -11.02
CA LEU A 29 -0.43 5.64 -10.97
C LEU A 29 -0.45 4.64 -12.13
N SER A 30 0.73 4.12 -12.45
CA SER A 30 0.84 2.95 -13.32
C SER A 30 0.23 1.73 -12.65
N ARG A 31 -0.49 0.90 -13.44
CA ARG A 31 -0.94 -0.44 -13.02
C ARG A 31 0.20 -1.26 -12.42
N MET A 32 1.38 -1.18 -13.03
CA MET A 32 2.57 -1.88 -12.56
C MET A 32 2.96 -1.44 -11.14
N MET A 33 2.74 -0.18 -10.79
CA MET A 33 3.05 0.31 -9.43
C MET A 33 2.08 -0.25 -8.39
N ILE A 34 0.79 -0.38 -8.72
CA ILE A 34 -0.17 -1.07 -7.85
C ILE A 34 0.20 -2.55 -7.70
N TYR A 35 0.58 -3.22 -8.79
CA TYR A 35 1.08 -4.59 -8.70
C TYR A 35 2.34 -4.71 -7.86
N GLN A 36 3.27 -3.74 -7.91
CA GLN A 36 4.44 -3.73 -7.04
C GLN A 36 4.07 -3.59 -5.56
N TYR A 37 3.01 -2.85 -5.24
CA TYR A 37 2.50 -2.73 -3.88
C TYR A 37 1.87 -4.04 -3.39
N LEU A 38 1.06 -4.69 -4.25
CA LEU A 38 0.42 -5.97 -3.96
C LEU A 38 1.43 -7.12 -3.87
N ASN A 39 2.51 -7.08 -4.66
CA ASN A 39 3.59 -8.08 -4.66
C ASN A 39 4.74 -7.72 -3.71
N GLU A 40 4.57 -6.72 -2.83
CA GLU A 40 5.54 -6.37 -1.79
C GLU A 40 6.91 -5.84 -2.33
N ILE A 41 6.99 -5.60 -3.63
CA ILE A 41 8.19 -5.10 -4.33
C ILE A 41 8.48 -3.67 -3.87
N SER A 42 7.45 -2.83 -3.84
CA SER A 42 7.55 -1.41 -3.48
C SER A 42 6.52 -1.03 -2.42
N LEU A 43 6.79 0.06 -1.70
CA LEU A 43 5.84 0.66 -0.76
C LEU A 43 5.51 2.07 -1.24
N PRO A 44 4.25 2.51 -1.10
CA PRO A 44 3.90 3.88 -1.39
C PRO A 44 4.56 4.83 -0.39
N SER A 45 5.11 5.94 -0.89
CA SER A 45 5.65 7.02 -0.06
C SER A 45 4.61 7.56 0.93
N LYS A 46 5.08 8.12 2.06
CA LYS A 46 4.22 8.71 3.09
C LYS A 46 3.21 9.73 2.56
N GLU A 47 3.58 10.48 1.53
CA GLU A 47 2.73 11.49 0.89
C GLU A 47 1.61 10.87 0.05
N ARG A 48 1.78 9.63 -0.42
CA ARG A 48 0.79 8.91 -1.26
C ARG A 48 -0.18 8.07 -0.44
N LEU A 49 0.21 7.66 0.76
CA LEU A 49 -0.68 6.95 1.69
C LEU A 49 -2.03 7.65 1.94
N PRO A 50 -2.09 8.96 2.24
CA PRO A 50 -3.37 9.63 2.45
C PRO A 50 -4.21 9.69 1.16
N ALA A 51 -3.57 9.83 -0.01
CA ALA A 51 -4.28 9.78 -1.29
C ALA A 51 -4.88 8.38 -1.55
N MET A 52 -4.13 7.32 -1.24
CA MET A 52 -4.60 5.93 -1.30
C MET A 52 -5.77 5.69 -0.36
N ALA A 53 -5.66 6.13 0.90
CA ALA A 53 -6.72 5.98 1.90
C ALA A 53 -8.01 6.69 1.46
N LYS A 54 -7.89 7.91 0.92
CA LYS A 54 -9.03 8.68 0.41
C LYS A 54 -9.73 7.96 -0.75
N VAL A 55 -8.98 7.37 -1.66
CA VAL A 55 -9.53 6.61 -2.80
C VAL A 55 -10.20 5.30 -2.35
N LEU A 56 -9.61 4.63 -1.36
CA LEU A 56 -10.12 3.38 -0.78
C LEU A 56 -11.22 3.63 0.27
N GLY A 57 -11.61 4.88 0.51
CA GLY A 57 -12.63 5.23 1.51
C GLY A 57 -12.32 4.69 2.91
N CYS A 58 -11.05 4.47 3.23
CA CYS A 58 -10.62 3.90 4.51
C CYS A 58 -10.00 4.97 5.39
N ASP A 59 -10.00 4.71 6.69
CA ASP A 59 -9.28 5.56 7.64
C ASP A 59 -7.79 5.58 7.28
N ASP A 60 -7.21 6.78 7.20
CA ASP A 60 -5.82 6.94 6.76
C ASP A 60 -4.86 6.22 7.70
N GLN A 61 -5.20 6.14 9.00
CA GLN A 61 -4.34 5.56 10.01
C GLN A 61 -4.21 4.05 9.87
N GLU A 62 -5.26 3.35 9.40
CA GLU A 62 -5.22 1.90 9.19
C GLU A 62 -4.27 1.50 8.06
N LEU A 63 -4.43 2.12 6.89
CA LEU A 63 -3.58 1.86 5.73
C LEU A 63 -2.15 2.39 5.96
N SER A 64 -2.04 3.55 6.60
CA SER A 64 -0.76 4.17 6.93
C SER A 64 0.02 3.31 7.92
N LYS A 65 -0.57 2.87 9.03
CA LYS A 65 0.09 1.97 10.00
C LYS A 65 0.68 0.73 9.34
N ALA A 66 -0.08 0.07 8.45
CA ALA A 66 0.38 -1.13 7.75
C ALA A 66 1.61 -0.85 6.87
N ALA A 67 1.66 0.31 6.19
CA ALA A 67 2.82 0.71 5.40
C ALA A 67 4.02 1.13 6.27
N PHE A 68 3.77 1.84 7.37
CA PHE A 68 4.79 2.34 8.29
C PHE A 68 5.53 1.21 9.02
N GLU A 69 4.81 0.17 9.46
CA GLU A 69 5.40 -1.04 10.02
C GLU A 69 6.40 -1.66 9.03
N ASP A 70 6.02 -1.72 7.76
CA ASP A 70 6.84 -2.28 6.70
C ASP A 70 8.10 -1.44 6.39
N TYR A 71 7.97 -0.11 6.42
CA TYR A 71 9.10 0.82 6.34
C TYR A 71 10.10 0.62 7.48
N LYS A 72 9.60 0.41 8.71
CA LYS A 72 10.43 0.18 9.90
C LYS A 72 11.23 -1.11 9.75
N GLU A 73 10.58 -2.19 9.31
CA GLU A 73 11.25 -3.48 9.07
C GLU A 73 12.34 -3.40 7.98
N LYS A 74 12.06 -2.74 6.84
CA LYS A 74 13.05 -2.56 5.76
C LYS A 74 14.26 -1.71 6.21
N ARG A 75 14.05 -0.70 7.08
CA ARG A 75 15.16 0.13 7.61
C ARG A 75 16.00 -0.60 8.64
N ILE A 76 15.42 -1.45 9.49
CA ILE A 76 16.18 -2.23 10.48
C ILE A 76 17.13 -3.22 9.78
N LYS A 77 16.70 -3.87 8.69
CA LYS A 77 17.53 -4.83 7.95
C LYS A 77 18.71 -4.23 7.17
N ARG A 78 18.76 -2.91 6.94
CA ARG A 78 19.90 -2.25 6.26
C ARG A 78 21.03 -1.83 7.21
N ARG A 79 20.87 -2.02 8.51
CA ARG A 79 21.82 -1.59 9.55
C ARG A 79 22.51 -2.78 10.22
N GLY A 80 22.80 -3.81 9.42
CA GLY A 80 23.59 -4.98 9.79
C GLY A 80 24.66 -5.22 8.74
N PHE A 81 25.67 -4.34 8.74
CA PHE A 81 27.01 -4.57 8.22
C PHE A 81 27.96 -3.80 9.12
#